data_AF-A0A761S0L4-F1
#
_entry.id   AF-A0A761S0L4-F1
#
_cell.length_a   1.000
_cell.length_b   1.000
_cell.length_c   1.000
_cell.angle_alpha   90.00
_cell.angle_beta   90.00
_cell.angle_gamma   90.00
#
_symmetry.space_group_name_H-M   'P 1'
#
loop_
_entity.id
_entity.type
_entity.pdbx_description
1 polymer ?
#
loop_
_entity_poly.entity_id
_entity_poly.type
_entity_poly.pdbx_seq_one_letter_code
_entity_poly.pdbx_strand_id
1 'polypeptide(L)' 'MFVELFYDKRNVIGLPGAKDIILKQLIKHVHRIFADADVRVKPMQA' A
#
# COMPACT_ATOMS: atom_id res chain seq x y z
N MET A 1 -9.08 -1.82 12.84
CA MET A 1 -7.82 -2.54 12.57
C MET A 1 -6.91 -1.64 11.75
N PHE A 2 -5.60 -1.68 11.94
CA PHE A 2 -4.65 -0.82 11.22
C PHE A 2 -3.70 -1.67 10.38
N VAL A 3 -3.49 -1.32 9.11
CA VAL A 3 -2.57 -1.99 8.19
C VAL A 3 -1.68 -0.95 7.53
N GLU A 4 -0.38 -1.04 7.76
CA GLU A 4 0.62 -0.21 7.08
C GLU A 4 1.58 -1.09 6.29
N LEU A 5 1.67 -0.84 4.98
CA LEU A 5 2.58 -1.53 4.09
C LEU A 5 3.78 -0.64 3.78
N PHE A 6 4.97 -1.18 4.04
CA PHE A 6 6.23 -0.60 3.62
C PHE A 6 6.75 -1.28 2.37
N TYR A 7 7.17 -0.51 1.36
CA TYR A 7 7.76 -1.05 0.13
C TYR A 7 9.12 -0.42 -0.17
N ASP A 8 10.04 -1.20 -0.72
CA ASP A 8 11.30 -0.67 -1.24
C ASP A 8 11.05 0.07 -2.57
N LYS A 9 11.55 1.30 -2.69
CA LYS A 9 11.44 2.10 -3.93
C LYS A 9 12.09 1.39 -5.12
N ARG A 10 13.10 0.55 -4.88
CA ARG A 10 13.80 -0.22 -5.92
C ARG A 10 12.88 -1.24 -6.61
N ASN A 11 11.86 -1.74 -5.93
CA ASN A 11 10.93 -2.72 -6.47
C ASN A 11 9.91 -2.12 -7.44
N VAL A 12 9.82 -0.79 -7.50
CA VAL A 12 8.83 -0.08 -8.32
C VAL A 12 9.48 0.92 -9.28
N ILE A 13 10.78 0.75 -9.54
CA ILE A 13 11.49 1.54 -10.56
C ILE A 13 10.79 1.34 -11.91
N GLY A 14 10.45 2.44 -12.57
CA GLY A 14 9.73 2.41 -13.86
C GLY A 14 8.20 2.31 -13.73
N LEU A 15 7.65 2.24 -12.52
CA LEU A 15 6.21 2.27 -12.29
C LEU A 15 5.77 3.66 -11.76
N PRO A 16 5.35 4.60 -12.63
CA PRO A 16 4.87 5.90 -12.19
C PRO A 16 3.61 5.72 -11.33
N GLY A 17 3.52 6.45 -10.21
CA GLY A 17 2.38 6.36 -9.31
C GLY A 17 2.27 5.03 -8.54
N ALA A 18 3.38 4.29 -8.39
CA ALA A 18 3.39 3.00 -7.70
C ALA A 18 2.72 3.02 -6.31
N LYS A 19 2.92 4.10 -5.54
CA LYS A 19 2.30 4.26 -4.22
C LYS A 19 0.77 4.17 -4.30
N ASP A 20 0.16 4.88 -5.24
CA ASP A 20 -1.29 4.92 -5.40
C ASP A 20 -1.85 3.60 -5.92
N ILE A 21 -1.10 2.94 -6.81
CA ILE A 21 -1.45 1.60 -7.29
C ILE A 21 -1.46 0.61 -6.13
N ILE A 22 -0.40 0.58 -5.32
CA ILE A 22 -0.30 -0.31 -4.16
C ILE A 22 -1.40 0.00 -3.15
N LEU A 23 -1.64 1.28 -2.84
CA LEU A 23 -2.69 1.68 -1.90
C LEU A 23 -4.08 1.24 -2.37
N LYS A 24 -4.42 1.45 -3.65
CA LYS A 24 -5.71 1.02 -4.22
C LYS A 24 -5.91 -0.49 -4.13
N GLN A 25 -4.88 -1.27 -4.42
CA GLN A 25 -4.97 -2.73 -4.29
C GLN A 25 -5.13 -3.13 -2.82
N LEU A 26 -4.31 -2.56 -1.93
CA LEU A 26 -4.34 -2.91 -0.52
C LEU A 26 -5.71 -2.58 0.11
N ILE A 27 -6.30 -1.42 -0.20
CA ILE A 27 -7.67 -1.05 0.21
C ILE A 27 -8.67 -2.10 -0.28
N LYS A 28 -8.65 -2.43 -1.58
CA LYS A 28 -9.59 -3.38 -2.18
C LYS A 28 -9.55 -4.75 -1.51
N HIS A 29 -8.36 -5.25 -1.18
CA HIS A 29 -8.18 -6.57 -0.59
C HIS A 29 -8.45 -6.59 0.93
N VAL A 30 -7.99 -5.57 1.66
CA VAL A 30 -8.17 -5.49 3.12
C VAL A 30 -9.63 -5.21 3.47
N HIS A 31 -10.28 -4.25 2.81
CA HIS A 31 -11.68 -3.90 3.11
C HIS A 31 -12.69 -5.00 2.76
N ARG A 32 -12.31 -5.97 1.90
CA ARG A 32 -13.13 -7.16 1.65
C ARG A 32 -13.30 -8.03 2.91
N ILE A 33 -12.33 -8.03 3.82
CA ILE A 33 -12.34 -8.84 5.05
C ILE A 33 -12.59 -7.94 6.27
N PHE A 34 -12.03 -6.73 6.25
CA PHE A 34 -12.04 -5.77 7.35
C PHE A 34 -12.48 -4.40 6.81
N ALA A 35 -13.80 -4.22 6.65
CA ALA A 35 -14.40 -3.05 6.01
C ALA A 35 -13.90 -1.71 6.58
N ASP A 36 -13.67 -1.63 7.89
CA ASP A 36 -13.30 -0.39 8.60
C ASP A 36 -11.80 -0.30 8.92
N ALA A 37 -10.95 -1.02 8.19
CA ALA A 37 -9.50 -0.95 8.42
C ALA A 37 -8.92 0.37 7.90
N ASP A 38 -8.06 1.03 8.70
CA ASP A 38 -7.23 2.13 8.22
C ASP A 38 -5.99 1.55 7.51
N VAL A 39 -5.82 1.90 6.23
CA VAL A 39 -4.82 1.32 5.33
C VAL A 39 -3.87 2.41 4.85
N ARG A 40 -2.57 2.21 5.08
CA ARG A 40 -1.52 3.16 4.70
C ARG A 40 -0.40 2.47 3.95
N VAL A 41 0.25 3.24 3.06
CA VAL A 41 1.39 2.77 2.28
C VAL A 41 2.50 3.80 2.36
N LYS A 42 3.70 3.35 2.71
CA LYS A 42 4.90 4.17 2.82
C LYS A 42 6.08 3.53 2.10
N PRO A 43 6.95 4.29 1.43
CA PRO A 43 8.24 3.76 1.02
C PRO A 43 9.11 3.51 2.25
N MET A 44 9.90 2.44 2.23
CA MET A 44 10.95 2.23 3.24
C MET A 44 11.93 3.39 3.17
N GLN A 45 12.19 3.99 4.32
CA GLN A 45 13.29 4.93 4.51
C GLN A 45 14.52 4.07 4.78
N ALA A 46 15.46 4.04 3.84
CA ALA A 46 16.75 3.40 4.02
C ALA A 46 17.61 4.21 4.98
#